data_AF-A0A972ARV8-F1
#
_entry.id   AF-A0A972ARV8-F1
#
_cell.length_a   1.000
_cell.length_b   1.000
_cell.length_c   1.000
_cell.angle_alpha   90.00
_cell.angle_beta   90.00
_cell.angle_gamma   90.00
#
_symmetry.space_group_name_H-M   'P 1'
#
loop_
_entity.id
_entity.type
_entity.pdbx_description
1 polymer ?
#
loop_
_entity_poly.entity_id
_entity_poly.type
_entity_poly.pdbx_seq_one_letter_code
_entity_poly.pdbx_strand_id
1 'polypeptide(L)'
;MSLSENAGGGRGKIKSREILEKKFPKKEVKTRPGRRGQEVYYLETASVIRRLNEAWEGDWSFEVKDKGIDREAGCVWVLGRLTCGGVVKEQFGSKIISLSSDGAMVDLGSDLKAATSDALKKCATLLGVGIYLYEEEDEALSRRASQKQKDFLRDLLKEKGKAVDEEMLKTISSEEASRLIDECLKKEESKK
;
A
#
# COMPACT_ATOMS: atom_id res chain seq x y z
N MET A 1 53.26 2.08 -9.45
CA MET A 1 52.50 1.18 -8.55
C MET A 1 51.04 1.65 -8.63
N SER A 2 50.34 1.21 -9.66
CA SER A 2 49.41 0.06 -9.65
C SER A 2 48.12 0.33 -8.88
N LEU A 3 47.09 0.56 -9.69
CA LEU A 3 45.65 0.41 -9.48
C LEU A 3 45.23 -0.53 -8.35
N SER A 4 44.15 -0.16 -7.65
CA SER A 4 43.08 -1.11 -7.33
C SER A 4 41.72 -0.39 -7.37
N GLU A 5 40.95 -0.76 -8.39
CA GLU A 5 39.56 -0.40 -8.63
C GLU A 5 38.67 -0.82 -7.46
N ASN A 6 37.75 0.04 -7.02
CA ASN A 6 36.64 -0.37 -6.17
C ASN A 6 35.41 -0.68 -7.04
N ALA A 7 35.49 -1.78 -7.80
CA ALA A 7 34.40 -2.34 -8.60
C ALA A 7 33.43 -3.22 -7.77
N GLY A 8 33.49 -3.17 -6.44
CA GLY A 8 32.68 -4.02 -5.54
C GLY A 8 31.27 -3.49 -5.22
N GLY A 9 30.99 -2.21 -5.47
CA GLY A 9 29.74 -1.57 -4.99
C GLY A 9 28.45 -1.96 -5.74
N GLY A 10 28.56 -2.47 -6.97
CA GLY A 10 27.38 -2.78 -7.81
C GLY A 10 26.68 -4.09 -7.45
N ARG A 11 27.45 -5.14 -7.13
CA ARG A 11 26.91 -6.48 -6.87
C ARG A 11 26.15 -6.58 -5.54
N GLY A 12 26.63 -5.89 -4.50
CA GLY A 12 25.95 -5.80 -3.21
C GLY A 12 24.61 -5.07 -3.31
N LYS A 13 24.55 -3.95 -4.05
CA LYS A 13 23.32 -3.17 -4.23
C LYS A 13 22.20 -3.93 -4.94
N ILE A 14 22.54 -4.75 -5.95
CA ILE A 14 21.55 -5.58 -6.68
C ILE A 14 20.96 -6.63 -5.74
N LYS A 15 21.80 -7.31 -4.95
CA LYS A 15 21.35 -8.32 -3.97
C LYS A 15 20.45 -7.72 -2.89
N SER A 16 20.79 -6.54 -2.35
CA SER A 16 19.95 -5.87 -1.35
C SER A 16 18.57 -5.51 -1.90
N ARG A 17 18.50 -5.02 -3.15
CA ARG A 17 17.22 -4.71 -3.81
C ARG A 17 16.34 -5.94 -3.98
N GLU A 18 16.90 -7.04 -4.49
CA GLU A 18 16.18 -8.31 -4.66
C GLU A 18 15.60 -8.83 -3.34
N ILE A 19 16.36 -8.71 -2.24
CA ILE A 19 15.89 -9.05 -0.90
C ILE A 19 14.72 -8.15 -0.52
N LEU A 20 14.87 -6.82 -0.60
CA LEU A 20 13.86 -5.85 -0.17
C LEU A 20 12.52 -6.00 -0.92
N GLU A 21 12.56 -6.20 -2.24
CA GLU A 21 11.36 -6.28 -3.10
C GLU A 21 10.65 -7.65 -3.06
N LYS A 22 11.30 -8.70 -2.51
CA LYS A 22 10.72 -10.05 -2.44
C LYS A 22 9.37 -10.07 -1.72
N LYS A 23 8.34 -10.69 -2.33
CA LYS A 23 7.03 -10.84 -1.67
C LYS A 23 7.15 -11.60 -0.35
N PHE A 24 6.40 -11.16 0.67
CA PHE A 24 6.35 -11.84 1.96
C PHE A 24 5.47 -13.10 1.86
N PRO A 25 5.77 -14.17 2.63
CA PRO A 25 4.87 -15.30 2.77
C PRO A 25 3.49 -14.82 3.23
N LYS A 26 2.41 -15.40 2.67
CA LYS A 26 1.02 -14.99 2.99
C LYS A 26 0.72 -14.94 4.50
N LYS A 27 1.33 -15.83 5.30
CA LYS A 27 1.18 -15.86 6.77
C LYS A 27 1.73 -14.62 7.51
N GLU A 28 2.67 -13.90 6.90
CA GLU A 28 3.25 -12.67 7.43
C GLU A 28 2.47 -11.42 7.00
N VAL A 29 1.63 -11.53 5.97
CA VAL A 29 0.71 -10.48 5.55
C VAL A 29 -0.52 -10.54 6.46
N LYS A 30 -0.79 -9.45 7.16
CA LYS A 30 -1.94 -9.30 8.07
C LYS A 30 -3.01 -8.44 7.40
N THR A 31 -4.24 -8.60 7.85
CA THR A 31 -5.37 -7.76 7.45
C THR A 31 -5.91 -6.99 8.65
N ARG A 32 -6.43 -5.80 8.38
CA ARG A 32 -7.23 -5.04 9.34
C ARG A 32 -8.41 -4.37 8.63
N PRO A 33 -9.50 -4.06 9.35
CA PRO A 33 -10.54 -3.21 8.81
C PRO A 33 -9.98 -1.82 8.44
N GLY A 34 -10.23 -1.41 7.20
CA GLY A 34 -9.99 -0.10 6.64
C GLY A 34 -11.24 0.78 6.67
N ARG A 35 -11.21 1.87 5.90
CA ARG A 35 -12.36 2.77 5.77
C ARG A 35 -13.46 2.10 4.96
N ARG A 36 -14.72 2.39 5.29
CA ARG A 36 -15.92 1.95 4.53
C ARG A 36 -16.00 0.42 4.32
N GLY A 37 -15.53 -0.36 5.30
CA GLY A 37 -15.62 -1.84 5.26
C GLY A 37 -14.59 -2.51 4.35
N GLN A 38 -13.56 -1.79 3.89
CA GLN A 38 -12.44 -2.38 3.15
C GLN A 38 -11.52 -3.16 4.10
N GLU A 39 -10.79 -4.13 3.58
CA GLU A 39 -9.67 -4.76 4.29
C GLU A 39 -8.36 -4.13 3.82
N VAL A 40 -7.50 -3.74 4.75
CA VAL A 40 -6.18 -3.20 4.47
C VAL A 40 -5.16 -4.26 4.81
N TYR A 41 -4.30 -4.60 3.85
CA TYR A 41 -3.19 -5.52 4.05
C TYR A 41 -1.97 -4.78 4.59
N TYR A 42 -1.28 -5.37 5.57
CA TYR A 42 -0.09 -4.77 6.15
C TYR A 42 0.91 -5.82 6.64
N LEU A 43 2.14 -5.36 6.85
CA LEU A 43 3.19 -6.13 7.50
C LEU A 43 3.38 -5.66 8.94
N GLU A 44 3.68 -6.62 9.80
CA GLU A 44 4.16 -6.34 11.15
C GLU A 44 5.55 -5.72 11.11
N THR A 45 5.82 -4.82 12.07
CA THR A 45 7.10 -4.09 12.15
C THR A 45 8.29 -5.04 12.22
N ALA A 46 8.15 -6.15 12.94
CA ALA A 46 9.20 -7.17 13.06
C ALA A 46 9.55 -7.82 11.70
N SER A 47 8.58 -8.02 10.81
CA SER A 47 8.83 -8.55 9.46
C SER A 47 9.63 -7.56 8.61
N VAL A 48 9.33 -6.26 8.72
CA VAL A 48 10.09 -5.20 8.03
C VAL A 48 11.51 -5.09 8.59
N ILE A 49 11.68 -5.12 9.92
CA ILE A 49 13.01 -5.10 10.56
C ILE A 49 13.86 -6.30 10.10
N ARG A 50 13.30 -7.51 10.12
CA ARG A 50 14.02 -8.71 9.63
C ARG A 50 14.46 -8.54 8.18
N ARG A 51 13.59 -7.98 7.34
CA ARG A 51 13.91 -7.75 5.92
C ARG A 51 15.03 -6.72 5.74
N LEU A 52 15.03 -5.63 6.50
CA LEU A 52 16.11 -4.63 6.48
C LEU A 52 17.43 -5.23 6.98
N ASN A 53 17.39 -6.04 8.05
CA ASN A 53 18.56 -6.76 8.55
C ASN A 53 19.13 -7.74 7.52
N GLU A 54 18.28 -8.48 6.79
CA GLU A 54 18.71 -9.39 5.74
C GLU A 54 19.33 -8.64 4.54
N ALA A 55 18.74 -7.52 4.14
CA ALA A 55 19.18 -6.75 2.98
C ALA A 55 20.50 -6.00 3.20
N TRP A 56 20.76 -5.57 4.43
CA TRP A 56 21.87 -4.69 4.79
C TRP A 56 22.79 -5.25 5.88
N GLU A 57 22.60 -6.51 6.28
CA GLU A 57 23.39 -7.15 7.35
C GLU A 57 23.36 -6.35 8.67
N GLY A 58 22.25 -5.63 8.91
CA GLY A 58 22.08 -4.74 10.06
C GLY A 58 22.66 -3.34 9.89
N ASP A 59 23.32 -3.02 8.77
CA ASP A 59 23.87 -1.69 8.47
C ASP A 59 22.77 -0.72 7.98
N TRP A 60 21.88 -0.37 8.90
CA TRP A 60 20.87 0.65 8.71
C TRP A 60 20.54 1.33 10.04
N SER A 61 20.01 2.54 9.96
CA SER A 61 19.58 3.30 11.13
C SER A 61 18.23 3.98 10.88
N PHE A 62 17.51 4.21 11.98
CA PHE A 62 16.25 4.93 11.95
C PHE A 62 16.22 6.01 13.02
N GLU A 63 15.84 7.23 12.62
CA GLU A 63 15.75 8.41 13.47
C GLU A 63 14.32 8.95 13.44
N VAL A 64 13.79 9.34 14.62
CA VAL A 64 12.59 10.17 14.71
C VAL A 64 13.01 11.63 14.55
N LYS A 65 12.70 12.22 13.39
CA LYS A 65 13.04 13.62 13.08
C LYS A 65 12.14 14.60 13.81
N ASP A 66 10.86 14.28 13.86
CA ASP A 66 9.85 15.11 14.49
C ASP A 66 8.64 14.25 14.89
N LYS A 67 7.84 14.76 15.83
CA LYS A 67 6.61 14.12 16.28
C LYS A 67 5.65 15.14 16.84
N GLY A 68 4.35 14.88 16.72
CA GLY A 68 3.34 15.77 17.23
C GLY A 68 2.00 15.09 17.46
N ILE A 69 1.09 15.89 18.03
CA ILE A 69 -0.31 15.53 18.23
C ILE A 69 -1.11 16.44 17.30
N ASP A 70 -1.86 15.84 16.38
CA ASP A 70 -2.90 16.52 15.63
C ASP A 70 -4.21 16.38 16.40
N ARG A 71 -4.62 17.47 17.04
CA ARG A 71 -5.84 17.50 17.86
C ARG A 71 -7.11 17.51 17.02
N GLU A 72 -7.06 18.02 15.80
CA GLU A 72 -8.21 18.07 14.89
C GLU A 72 -8.45 16.70 14.27
N ALA A 73 -7.39 16.04 13.81
CA ALA A 73 -7.46 14.69 13.28
C ALA A 73 -7.55 13.60 14.37
N GLY A 74 -7.31 13.95 15.65
CA GLY A 74 -7.34 13.02 16.78
C GLY A 74 -6.24 11.95 16.71
N CYS A 75 -5.07 12.30 16.20
CA CYS A 75 -3.98 11.36 15.97
C CYS A 75 -2.63 11.90 16.46
N VAL A 76 -1.69 11.00 16.69
CA VAL A 76 -0.26 11.34 16.75
C VAL A 76 0.40 11.04 15.42
N TRP A 77 1.40 11.83 15.09
CA TRP A 77 2.22 11.65 13.89
C TRP A 77 3.70 11.65 14.25
N VAL A 78 4.49 10.96 13.45
CA VAL A 78 5.95 10.86 13.56
C VAL A 78 6.57 10.98 12.19
N LEU A 79 7.47 11.94 11.99
CA LEU A 79 8.35 12.00 10.82
C LEU A 79 9.58 11.12 11.08
N GLY A 80 9.65 10.00 10.38
CA GLY A 80 10.77 9.06 10.46
C GLY A 80 11.79 9.28 9.35
N ARG A 81 13.05 8.96 9.62
CA ARG A 81 14.16 8.91 8.65
C ARG A 81 14.84 7.55 8.72
N LEU A 82 14.81 6.80 7.62
CA LEU A 82 15.56 5.56 7.42
C LEU A 82 16.81 5.82 6.57
N THR A 83 17.97 5.44 7.09
CA THR A 83 19.25 5.49 6.36
C THR A 83 19.79 4.08 6.17
N CYS A 84 20.06 3.68 4.93
CA CYS A 84 20.63 2.37 4.59
C CYS A 84 21.24 2.41 3.19
N GLY A 85 22.29 1.63 2.91
CA GLY A 85 22.81 1.47 1.54
C GLY A 85 23.27 2.77 0.86
N GLY A 86 23.63 3.80 1.63
CA GLY A 86 23.99 5.13 1.13
C GLY A 86 22.82 5.99 0.66
N VAL A 87 21.58 5.62 0.97
CA VAL A 87 20.37 6.43 0.71
C VAL A 87 19.64 6.78 1.99
N VAL A 88 18.86 7.86 1.92
CA VAL A 88 17.98 8.33 2.99
C VAL A 88 16.54 8.36 2.47
N LYS A 89 15.61 7.82 3.25
CA LYS A 89 14.16 7.85 2.99
C LYS A 89 13.45 8.40 4.20
N GLU A 90 12.51 9.32 3.98
CA GLU A 90 11.74 9.95 5.05
C GLU A 90 10.25 9.81 4.76
N GLN A 91 9.46 9.54 5.80
CA GLN A 91 8.01 9.40 5.70
C GLN A 91 7.33 9.56 7.07
N PHE A 92 6.07 10.02 7.05
CA PHE A 92 5.18 10.14 8.20
C PHE A 92 4.40 8.88 8.55
N GLY A 93 4.62 8.36 9.77
CA GLY A 93 3.73 7.40 10.39
C GLY A 93 2.69 8.07 11.27
N SER A 94 1.54 7.42 11.46
CA SER A 94 0.48 7.95 12.32
C SER A 94 -0.25 6.88 13.11
N LYS A 95 -0.89 7.31 14.20
CA LYS A 95 -1.74 6.45 15.04
C LYS A 95 -2.87 7.29 15.64
N ILE A 96 -4.11 6.82 15.53
CA ILE A 96 -5.26 7.42 16.21
C ILE A 96 -5.03 7.33 17.72
N ILE A 97 -5.26 8.44 18.42
CA ILE A 97 -5.03 8.55 19.86
C ILE A 97 -6.01 7.61 20.59
N SER A 98 -5.47 6.84 21.52
CA SER A 98 -6.25 5.99 22.41
C SER A 98 -6.88 6.86 23.51
N LEU A 99 -8.22 6.95 23.50
CA LEU A 99 -9.00 7.71 24.47
C LEU A 99 -9.72 6.78 25.45
N SER A 100 -9.82 7.16 26.72
CA SER A 100 -10.72 6.53 27.68
C SER A 100 -12.17 6.93 27.43
N SER A 101 -13.10 6.27 28.15
CA SER A 101 -14.54 6.54 28.08
C SER A 101 -14.92 7.98 28.46
N ASP A 102 -14.10 8.67 29.24
CA ASP A 102 -14.27 10.08 29.64
C ASP A 102 -13.55 11.06 28.69
N GLY A 103 -12.94 10.56 27.60
CA GLY A 103 -12.28 11.38 26.58
C GLY A 103 -10.85 11.81 26.91
N ALA A 104 -10.25 11.30 27.99
CA ALA A 104 -8.85 11.57 28.30
C ALA A 104 -7.89 10.70 27.45
N MET A 105 -6.72 11.24 27.12
CA MET A 105 -5.66 10.48 26.45
C MET A 105 -5.02 9.52 27.46
N VAL A 106 -5.07 8.22 27.20
CA VAL A 106 -4.64 7.20 28.18
C VAL A 106 -3.28 6.58 27.89
N ASP A 107 -2.87 6.47 26.63
CA ASP A 107 -1.63 5.78 26.26
C ASP A 107 -0.87 6.43 25.10
N LEU A 108 -0.61 7.73 25.26
CA LEU A 108 0.12 8.53 24.27
C LEU A 108 1.52 7.95 23.97
N GLY A 109 2.15 7.31 24.97
CA GLY A 109 3.45 6.66 24.82
C GLY A 109 3.40 5.49 23.84
N SER A 110 2.43 4.59 23.98
CA SER A 110 2.23 3.50 23.01
C SER A 110 1.77 4.02 21.65
N ASP A 111 0.94 5.05 21.61
CA ASP A 111 0.49 5.64 20.35
C ASP A 111 1.67 6.22 19.55
N LEU A 112 2.58 6.93 20.21
CA LEU A 112 3.80 7.44 19.57
C LEU A 112 4.74 6.31 19.11
N LYS A 113 4.86 5.21 19.88
CA LYS A 113 5.63 4.03 19.45
C LYS A 113 5.00 3.35 18.24
N ALA A 114 3.68 3.28 18.18
CA ALA A 114 2.95 2.75 17.04
C ALA A 114 3.11 3.64 15.80
N ALA A 115 3.00 4.96 15.93
CA ALA A 115 3.25 5.89 14.83
C ALA A 115 4.72 5.83 14.36
N THR A 116 5.68 5.68 15.29
CA THR A 116 7.10 5.47 14.94
C THR A 116 7.29 4.19 14.13
N SER A 117 6.63 3.11 14.53
CA SER A 117 6.65 1.84 13.80
C SER A 117 6.05 1.97 12.40
N ASP A 118 4.94 2.71 12.27
CA ASP A 118 4.31 3.00 11.00
C ASP A 118 5.24 3.81 10.08
N ALA A 119 5.91 4.84 10.61
CA ALA A 119 6.88 5.66 9.89
C ALA A 119 8.05 4.83 9.35
N LEU A 120 8.61 3.92 10.17
CA LEU A 120 9.65 2.98 9.75
C LEU A 120 9.17 2.12 8.58
N LYS A 121 7.99 1.52 8.70
CA LYS A 121 7.43 0.66 7.64
C LYS A 121 7.23 1.43 6.35
N LYS A 122 6.73 2.65 6.42
CA LYS A 122 6.52 3.51 5.25
C LYS A 122 7.82 4.05 4.64
N CYS A 123 8.85 4.31 5.44
CA CYS A 123 10.18 4.58 4.89
C CYS A 123 10.71 3.36 4.11
N ALA A 124 10.51 2.15 4.64
CA ALA A 124 10.95 0.91 4.01
C ALA A 124 10.17 0.61 2.71
N THR A 125 8.91 1.01 2.58
CA THR A 125 8.16 0.84 1.31
C THR A 125 8.76 1.64 0.17
N LEU A 126 9.38 2.80 0.44
CA LEU A 126 10.12 3.59 -0.55
C LEU A 126 11.41 2.89 -1.06
N LEU A 127 11.79 1.78 -0.43
CA LEU A 127 12.88 0.90 -0.86
C LEU A 127 12.37 -0.41 -1.47
N GLY A 128 11.05 -0.55 -1.65
CA GLY A 128 10.39 -1.73 -2.23
C GLY A 128 9.83 -2.72 -1.21
N VAL A 129 10.07 -2.54 0.09
CA VAL A 129 9.59 -3.50 1.11
C VAL A 129 8.07 -3.50 1.17
N GLY A 130 7.46 -4.60 0.73
CA GLY A 130 6.00 -4.77 0.76
C GLY A 130 5.24 -3.81 -0.15
N ILE A 131 5.89 -3.21 -1.16
CA ILE A 131 5.24 -2.23 -2.05
C ILE A 131 4.05 -2.83 -2.81
N TYR A 132 4.14 -4.11 -3.18
CA TYR A 132 3.07 -4.85 -3.86
C TYR A 132 1.75 -4.91 -3.06
N LEU A 133 1.78 -4.71 -1.74
CA LEU A 133 0.56 -4.68 -0.93
C LEU A 133 -0.30 -3.44 -1.24
N TYR A 134 0.31 -2.36 -1.73
CA TYR A 134 -0.40 -1.15 -2.16
C TYR A 134 -0.88 -1.26 -3.60
N GLU A 135 -0.13 -1.95 -4.46
CA GLU A 135 -0.55 -2.23 -5.84
C GLU A 135 -1.75 -3.19 -5.86
N GLU A 136 -1.71 -4.25 -5.07
CA GLU A 136 -2.83 -5.18 -4.91
C GLU A 136 -4.03 -4.52 -4.19
N GLU A 137 -3.77 -3.55 -3.30
CA GLU A 137 -4.82 -2.69 -2.74
C GLU A 137 -5.45 -1.81 -3.82
N ASP A 138 -4.67 -1.16 -4.69
CA ASP A 138 -5.18 -0.37 -5.82
C ASP A 138 -5.95 -1.23 -6.84
N GLU A 139 -5.47 -2.44 -7.14
CA GLU A 139 -6.19 -3.41 -7.97
C GLU A 139 -7.51 -3.86 -7.31
N ALA A 140 -7.52 -4.07 -5.99
CA ALA A 140 -8.75 -4.33 -5.24
C ALA A 140 -9.66 -3.09 -5.11
N LEU A 141 -9.07 -1.89 -5.16
CA LEU A 141 -9.77 -0.60 -5.17
C LEU A 141 -10.34 -0.26 -6.55
N SER A 142 -10.00 -0.99 -7.62
CA SER A 142 -10.82 -1.01 -8.85
C SER A 142 -12.22 -1.48 -8.42
N ARG A 143 -13.06 -0.49 -8.07
CA ARG A 143 -14.27 -0.73 -7.27
C ARG A 143 -15.10 -1.71 -8.04
N ARG A 144 -15.52 -2.83 -7.47
CA ARG A 144 -16.49 -3.69 -8.17
C ARG A 144 -17.65 -2.85 -8.68
N ALA A 145 -18.07 -3.09 -9.92
CA ALA A 145 -19.20 -2.37 -10.49
C ALA A 145 -20.40 -2.49 -9.54
N SER A 146 -21.12 -1.39 -9.31
CA SER A 146 -22.35 -1.43 -8.53
C SER A 146 -23.38 -2.34 -9.19
N GLN A 147 -24.35 -2.88 -8.44
CA GLN A 147 -25.41 -3.71 -9.02
C GLN A 147 -26.12 -2.98 -10.16
N LYS A 148 -26.38 -1.68 -10.01
CA LYS A 148 -26.96 -0.83 -11.07
C LYS A 148 -26.08 -0.78 -12.33
N GLN A 149 -24.76 -0.63 -12.20
CA GLN A 149 -23.85 -0.66 -13.35
C GLN A 149 -23.84 -2.03 -14.04
N LYS A 150 -23.87 -3.11 -13.27
CA LYS A 150 -23.92 -4.48 -13.79
C LYS A 150 -25.22 -4.75 -14.53
N ASP A 151 -26.35 -4.33 -13.96
CA ASP A 151 -27.67 -4.50 -14.57
C ASP A 151 -27.80 -3.68 -15.85
N PHE A 152 -27.35 -2.41 -15.82
CA PHE A 152 -27.36 -1.55 -16.99
C PHE A 152 -26.48 -2.11 -18.12
N LEU A 153 -25.25 -2.54 -17.81
CA LEU A 153 -24.37 -3.17 -18.80
C LEU A 153 -24.96 -4.48 -19.34
N ARG A 154 -25.60 -5.30 -18.48
CA ARG A 154 -26.27 -6.54 -18.89
C ARG A 154 -27.37 -6.26 -19.92
N ASP A 155 -28.24 -5.30 -19.62
CA ASP A 155 -29.37 -4.96 -20.49
C ASP A 155 -28.88 -4.40 -21.83
N LEU A 156 -27.85 -3.54 -21.79
CA LEU A 156 -27.22 -2.98 -22.98
C LEU A 156 -26.55 -4.05 -23.87
N LEU A 157 -25.86 -5.03 -23.27
CA LEU A 157 -25.26 -6.15 -24.02
C LEU A 157 -26.33 -7.02 -24.71
N LYS A 158 -27.45 -7.30 -24.02
CA LYS A 158 -28.58 -8.05 -24.58
C LYS A 158 -29.22 -7.30 -25.75
N GLU A 159 -29.46 -6.00 -25.60
CA GLU A 159 -30.02 -5.16 -26.66
C GLU A 159 -29.13 -5.16 -27.92
N LYS A 160 -27.81 -5.17 -27.74
CA LYS A 160 -26.84 -5.24 -28.84
C LYS A 160 -26.66 -6.66 -29.43
N GLY A 161 -27.41 -7.66 -28.95
CA GLY A 161 -27.29 -9.04 -29.39
C GLY A 161 -25.94 -9.70 -29.04
N LYS A 162 -25.20 -9.14 -28.07
CA LYS A 162 -23.93 -9.70 -27.60
C LYS A 162 -24.19 -10.74 -26.52
N ALA A 163 -23.35 -11.78 -26.47
CA ALA A 163 -23.37 -12.74 -25.39
C ALA A 163 -23.05 -12.05 -24.06
N VAL A 164 -23.85 -12.36 -23.03
CA VAL A 164 -23.61 -11.88 -21.67
C VAL A 164 -22.81 -12.93 -20.92
N ASP A 165 -21.58 -12.59 -20.57
CA ASP A 165 -20.77 -13.38 -19.64
C ASP A 165 -21.10 -12.96 -18.20
N GLU A 166 -21.91 -13.77 -17.51
CA GLU A 166 -22.32 -13.51 -16.13
C GLU A 166 -21.18 -13.66 -15.12
N GLU A 167 -20.11 -14.40 -15.44
CA GLU A 167 -18.96 -14.53 -14.54
C GLU A 167 -18.04 -13.30 -14.64
N MET A 168 -17.88 -12.76 -15.85
CA MET A 168 -17.29 -11.44 -16.06
C MET A 168 -18.08 -10.36 -15.33
N LEU A 169 -19.42 -10.31 -15.46
CA LEU A 169 -20.24 -9.30 -14.77
C LEU A 169 -20.17 -9.38 -13.23
N LYS A 170 -19.91 -10.55 -12.65
CA LYS A 170 -19.72 -10.67 -11.19
C LYS A 170 -18.43 -10.01 -10.73
N THR A 171 -17.38 -10.12 -11.53
CA THR A 171 -16.01 -9.74 -11.17
C THR A 171 -15.57 -8.40 -11.75
N ILE A 172 -16.32 -7.83 -12.71
CA ILE A 172 -16.01 -6.58 -13.40
C ILE A 172 -15.88 -5.38 -12.44
N SER A 173 -14.86 -4.55 -12.68
CA SER A 173 -14.68 -3.28 -11.99
C SER A 173 -15.63 -2.20 -12.52
N SER A 174 -15.79 -1.13 -11.76
CA SER A 174 -16.65 0.00 -12.06
C SER A 174 -16.09 0.79 -13.24
N GLU A 175 -14.75 0.93 -13.32
CA GLU A 175 -14.11 1.57 -14.49
C GLU A 175 -14.31 0.73 -15.76
N GLU A 176 -14.12 -0.59 -15.68
CA GLU A 176 -14.30 -1.50 -16.82
C GLU A 176 -15.77 -1.50 -17.28
N ALA A 177 -16.73 -1.54 -16.35
CA ALA A 177 -18.15 -1.49 -16.65
C ALA A 177 -18.54 -0.16 -17.32
N SER A 178 -18.08 0.97 -16.79
CA SER A 178 -18.31 2.29 -17.41
C SER A 178 -17.69 2.39 -18.81
N ARG A 179 -16.47 1.86 -19.01
CA ARG A 179 -15.81 1.83 -20.32
C ARG A 179 -16.62 1.03 -21.34
N LEU A 180 -17.08 -0.17 -20.97
CA LEU A 180 -17.89 -1.02 -21.84
C LEU A 180 -19.26 -0.42 -22.17
N ILE A 181 -19.87 0.27 -21.20
CA ILE A 181 -21.11 1.04 -21.41
C ILE A 181 -20.87 2.12 -22.47
N ASP A 182 -19.84 2.95 -22.30
CA ASP A 182 -19.52 4.03 -23.22
C ASP A 182 -19.21 3.51 -24.63
N GLU A 183 -18.47 2.40 -24.75
CA GLU A 183 -18.21 1.76 -26.04
C GLU A 183 -19.47 1.23 -26.73
N CYS A 184 -20.42 0.69 -25.96
CA CYS A 184 -21.68 0.19 -26.50
C CYS A 184 -22.60 1.32 -26.96
N LEU A 185 -22.57 2.47 -26.28
CA LEU A 185 -23.32 3.68 -26.66
C LEU A 185 -22.69 4.40 -27.86
N LYS A 186 -21.36 4.58 -27.91
CA LYS A 186 -20.67 5.23 -29.05
C LYS A 186 -20.82 4.49 -30.38
N LYS A 187 -21.03 3.16 -30.34
CA LYS A 187 -21.33 2.35 -31.54
C LYS A 187 -22.74 2.60 -32.11
N GLU A 188 -23.60 3.37 -31.43
CA GLU A 188 -24.88 3.84 -31.99
C GLU A 188 -24.74 5.08 -32.87
N GLU A 189 -23.84 6.00 -32.51
CA GLU A 189 -23.66 7.28 -33.22
C GLU A 189 -22.96 7.11 -34.58
N SER A 190 -22.23 6.01 -34.76
CA SER A 190 -21.49 5.71 -36.00
C SER A 190 -22.25 4.80 -36.98
N LYS A 191 -23.50 4.42 -36.66
CA LYS A 191 -24.40 3.63 -37.53
C LYS A 191 -25.65 4.40 -38.00
N LYS A 192 -25.79 5.66 -37.61
CA LYS A 192 -26.75 6.62 -38.18
C LYS A 192 -26.05 7.46 -39.24
#